data_AF-A0A955L576-F1
#
_entry.id   AF-A0A955L576-F1
#
_cell.length_a   1.000
_cell.length_b   1.000
_cell.length_c   1.000
_cell.angle_alpha   90.00
_cell.angle_beta   90.00
_cell.angle_gamma   90.00
#
_symmetry.space_group_name_H-M   'P 1'
#
loop_
_entity.id
_entity.type
_entity.pdbx_description
1 polymer ?
#
loop_
_entity_poly.entity_id
_entity_poly.type
_entity_poly.pdbx_seq_one_letter_code
_entity_poly.pdbx_strand_id
1 'polypeptide(L)'
;MNQIIEGDIQTAFELNNMIPEFEEKTLRAEFDKRLSLNNSKIYIAQIDGKNAGYVAAYDRYNDGSFYCWMAAVLPEYRRKGVLTSMMDTLENWAKENGYNKIKIKTRNDRKEMQHYLISKGYEFTEVVAKDDRADNRLHLEKDL
;
A
#
# COMPACT_ATOMS: atom_id res chain seq x y z
N MET A 1 3.18 2.23 22.40
CA MET A 1 4.31 1.74 21.57
C MET A 1 3.82 1.55 20.15
N ASN A 2 4.64 1.86 19.12
CA ASN A 2 4.30 1.62 17.72
C ASN A 2 4.85 0.25 17.31
N GLN A 3 4.02 -0.62 16.74
CA GLN A 3 4.41 -1.96 16.31
C GLN A 3 3.88 -2.23 14.90
N ILE A 4 4.68 -2.89 14.07
CA ILE A 4 4.23 -3.47 12.81
C ILE A 4 4.09 -4.97 13.01
N ILE A 5 2.91 -5.52 12.70
CA ILE A 5 2.60 -6.94 12.81
C ILE A 5 2.13 -7.48 11.46
N GLU A 6 2.34 -8.77 11.22
CA GLU A 6 1.68 -9.45 10.12
C GLU A 6 0.17 -9.50 10.37
N GLY A 7 -0.60 -9.17 9.35
CA GLY A 7 -2.06 -9.02 9.41
C GLY A 7 -2.81 -10.05 8.60
N ASP A 8 -4.14 -9.94 8.65
CA ASP A 8 -5.04 -10.72 7.84
C ASP A 8 -5.92 -9.84 6.93
N ILE A 9 -6.62 -10.51 6.00
CA ILE A 9 -7.50 -9.85 5.03
C ILE A 9 -8.66 -9.13 5.73
N GLN A 10 -9.20 -9.70 6.80
CA GLN A 10 -10.32 -9.12 7.55
C GLN A 10 -9.94 -7.75 8.12
N THR A 11 -8.83 -7.68 8.84
CA THR A 11 -8.34 -6.46 9.50
C THR A 11 -7.99 -5.39 8.47
N ALA A 12 -7.31 -5.77 7.39
CA ALA A 12 -6.99 -4.84 6.31
C ALA A 12 -8.26 -4.28 5.64
N PHE A 13 -9.28 -5.11 5.42
CA PHE A 13 -10.56 -4.69 4.85
C PHE A 13 -11.34 -3.76 5.78
N GLU A 14 -11.36 -4.04 7.09
CA GLU A 14 -11.99 -3.17 8.09
C GLU A 14 -11.33 -1.79 8.11
N LEU A 15 -10.00 -1.74 8.17
CA LEU A 15 -9.25 -0.48 8.11
C LEU A 15 -9.50 0.27 6.81
N ASN A 16 -9.51 -0.42 5.67
CA ASN A 16 -9.82 0.18 4.36
C ASN A 16 -11.16 0.92 4.37
N ASN A 17 -12.19 0.33 4.98
CA ASN A 17 -13.53 0.93 5.05
C ASN A 17 -13.63 2.16 5.96
N MET A 18 -12.62 2.38 6.81
CA MET A 18 -12.51 3.55 7.67
C MET A 18 -11.72 4.70 7.02
N ILE A 19 -11.17 4.51 5.83
CA ILE A 19 -10.42 5.53 5.10
C ILE A 19 -11.39 6.43 4.31
N PRO A 20 -11.53 7.72 4.68
CA PRO A 20 -12.51 8.60 4.03
C PRO A 20 -12.19 8.85 2.55
N GLU A 21 -10.93 8.76 2.16
CA GLU A 21 -10.47 8.94 0.78
C GLU A 21 -10.90 7.82 -0.18
N PHE A 22 -11.33 6.68 0.34
CA PHE A 22 -11.73 5.51 -0.44
C PHE A 22 -13.25 5.49 -0.61
N GLU A 23 -13.76 6.53 -1.28
CA GLU A 23 -15.19 6.73 -1.56
C GLU A 23 -15.82 5.54 -2.29
N GLU A 24 -15.10 4.95 -3.25
CA GLU A 24 -15.43 3.65 -3.80
C GLU A 24 -14.99 2.55 -2.83
N LYS A 25 -15.93 2.07 -2.02
CA LYS A 25 -15.68 0.94 -1.14
C LYS A 25 -15.27 -0.27 -1.98
N THR A 26 -14.00 -0.66 -1.82
CA THR A 26 -13.51 -1.91 -2.40
C THR A 26 -14.35 -3.06 -1.83
N LEU A 27 -14.81 -3.97 -2.67
CA LEU A 27 -15.59 -5.11 -2.20
C LEU A 27 -14.69 -6.09 -1.45
N ARG A 28 -15.23 -6.72 -0.40
CA ARG A 28 -14.52 -7.79 0.32
C ARG A 28 -14.02 -8.89 -0.61
N ALA A 29 -14.85 -9.28 -1.58
CA ALA A 29 -14.48 -10.26 -2.59
C ALA A 29 -13.22 -9.89 -3.40
N GLU A 30 -12.93 -8.59 -3.59
CA GLU A 30 -11.73 -8.15 -4.30
C GLU A 30 -10.47 -8.31 -3.43
N PHE A 31 -10.59 -8.06 -2.12
CA PHE A 31 -9.54 -8.36 -1.15
C PHE A 31 -9.24 -9.86 -1.11
N ASP A 32 -10.28 -10.70 -0.97
CA ASP A 32 -10.09 -12.15 -0.96
C ASP A 32 -9.47 -12.63 -2.27
N LYS A 33 -9.96 -12.17 -3.43
CA LYS A 33 -9.42 -12.55 -4.75
C LYS A 33 -7.95 -12.18 -4.93
N ARG A 34 -7.53 -11.00 -4.48
CA ARG A 34 -6.15 -10.52 -4.70
C ARG A 34 -5.16 -11.02 -3.66
N LEU A 35 -5.60 -11.14 -2.40
CA LEU A 35 -4.72 -11.45 -1.29
C LEU A 35 -4.74 -12.94 -0.93
N SER A 36 -5.59 -13.76 -1.56
CA SER A 36 -5.49 -15.22 -1.52
C SER A 36 -4.47 -15.79 -2.51
N LEU A 37 -3.86 -14.95 -3.35
CA LEU A 37 -2.78 -15.37 -4.23
C LEU A 37 -1.56 -15.82 -3.40
N ASN A 38 -0.88 -16.87 -3.87
CA ASN A 38 0.38 -17.29 -3.28
C ASN A 38 1.34 -16.09 -3.28
N ASN A 39 1.95 -15.80 -2.11
CA ASN A 39 2.88 -14.69 -1.86
C ASN A 39 2.26 -13.31 -1.64
N SER A 40 1.05 -13.22 -1.06
CA SER A 40 0.57 -11.95 -0.50
C SER A 40 1.24 -11.65 0.85
N LYS A 41 1.39 -10.36 1.16
CA LYS A 41 1.79 -9.85 2.47
C LYS A 41 0.89 -8.72 2.91
N ILE A 42 0.49 -8.80 4.17
CA ILE A 42 -0.33 -7.79 4.84
C ILE A 42 0.40 -7.42 6.12
N TYR A 43 0.66 -6.13 6.31
CA TYR A 43 1.17 -5.61 7.57
C TYR A 43 0.19 -4.60 8.16
N ILE A 44 -0.01 -4.68 9.47
CA ILE A 44 -0.84 -3.75 10.23
C ILE A 44 0.08 -2.95 11.15
N ALA A 45 -0.06 -1.64 11.15
CA ALA A 45 0.52 -0.80 12.17
C ALA A 45 -0.42 -0.70 13.37
N GLN A 46 0.13 -0.86 14.57
CA GLN A 46 -0.57 -0.66 15.83
C GLN A 46 0.07 0.46 16.65
N ILE A 47 -0.77 1.39 17.13
CA ILE A 47 -0.38 2.42 18.09
C ILE A 47 -1.20 2.19 19.36
N ASP A 48 -0.50 1.93 20.46
CA ASP A 48 -1.10 1.71 21.78
C ASP A 48 -2.19 0.61 21.76
N GLY A 49 -1.88 -0.48 21.04
CA GLY A 49 -2.75 -1.65 20.89
C GLY A 49 -3.92 -1.46 19.92
N LYS A 50 -4.03 -0.30 19.25
CA LYS A 50 -5.08 -0.02 18.26
C LYS A 50 -4.52 -0.05 16.85
N ASN A 51 -5.26 -0.65 15.94
CA ASN A 51 -4.92 -0.67 14.53
C ASN A 51 -4.97 0.76 13.96
N ALA A 52 -3.85 1.20 13.39
CA ALA A 52 -3.62 2.56 12.92
C ALA A 52 -3.58 2.67 11.39
N GLY A 53 -3.27 1.57 10.71
CA GLY A 53 -3.14 1.52 9.26
C GLY A 53 -2.71 0.13 8.79
N TYR A 54 -2.71 -0.06 7.48
CA TYR A 54 -2.27 -1.30 6.87
C TYR A 54 -1.53 -1.06 5.55
N VAL A 55 -0.77 -2.05 5.14
CA VAL A 55 -0.30 -2.23 3.76
C VAL A 55 -0.60 -3.66 3.32
N ALA A 56 -1.04 -3.82 2.07
CA ALA A 56 -1.32 -5.10 1.44
C ALA A 56 -0.66 -5.15 0.06
N ALA A 57 0.16 -6.17 -0.15
CA ALA A 57 0.99 -6.34 -1.32
C ALA A 57 1.05 -7.82 -1.75
N TYR A 58 1.39 -8.09 -3.00
CA TYR A 58 1.51 -9.44 -3.53
C TYR A 58 2.36 -9.46 -4.81
N ASP A 59 2.87 -10.63 -5.19
CA ASP A 59 3.51 -10.81 -6.49
C ASP A 59 2.45 -10.84 -7.59
N ARG A 60 2.31 -9.72 -8.29
CA ARG A 60 1.31 -9.55 -9.34
C ARG A 60 1.85 -9.92 -10.72
N TYR A 61 3.13 -9.69 -10.94
CA TYR A 61 3.71 -9.62 -12.28
C TYR A 61 4.66 -10.77 -12.57
N ASN A 62 5.15 -11.46 -11.53
CA ASN A 62 6.17 -12.52 -11.63
C ASN A 62 7.43 -12.04 -12.41
N ASP A 63 7.79 -10.77 -12.25
CA ASP A 63 8.92 -10.11 -12.95
C ASP A 63 10.06 -9.71 -11.99
N GLY A 64 10.04 -10.25 -10.77
CA GLY A 64 10.97 -9.89 -9.70
C GLY A 64 10.55 -8.65 -8.90
N SER A 65 9.42 -8.02 -9.24
CA SER A 65 8.85 -6.93 -8.44
C SER A 65 7.74 -7.37 -7.51
N PHE A 66 7.63 -6.71 -6.35
CA PHE A 66 6.52 -6.88 -5.42
C PHE A 66 5.54 -5.72 -5.54
N TYR A 67 4.27 -6.02 -5.80
CA TYR A 67 3.26 -5.00 -6.05
C TYR A 67 2.55 -4.61 -4.75
N CYS A 68 2.78 -3.39 -4.28
CA CYS A 68 2.02 -2.82 -3.17
C CYS A 68 0.68 -2.29 -3.70
N TRP A 69 -0.39 -3.04 -3.40
CA TRP A 69 -1.73 -2.76 -3.93
C TRP A 69 -2.43 -1.66 -3.15
N MET A 70 -2.50 -1.80 -1.83
CA MET A 70 -3.20 -0.87 -0.96
C MET A 70 -2.33 -0.53 0.24
N ALA A 71 -2.24 0.74 0.58
CA ALA A 71 -1.60 1.21 1.80
C ALA A 71 -2.38 2.43 2.32
N ALA A 72 -2.73 2.40 3.60
CA ALA A 72 -3.48 3.50 4.19
C ALA A 72 -3.25 3.59 5.71
N VAL A 73 -3.45 4.79 6.24
CA VAL A 73 -3.36 5.11 7.67
C VAL A 73 -4.62 5.89 8.03
N LEU A 74 -5.28 5.51 9.12
CA LEU A 74 -6.45 6.23 9.60
C LEU A 74 -6.06 7.69 9.92
N PRO A 75 -6.94 8.67 9.64
CA PRO A 75 -6.61 10.10 9.76
C PRO A 75 -5.93 10.51 11.07
N GLU A 76 -6.39 9.99 12.21
CA GLU A 76 -5.89 10.31 13.55
C GLU A 76 -4.45 9.80 13.85
N TYR A 77 -3.94 8.88 13.03
CA TYR A 77 -2.58 8.33 13.15
C TYR A 77 -1.62 8.83 12.05
N ARG A 78 -2.07 9.73 11.17
CA ARG A 78 -1.22 10.30 10.11
C ARG A 78 -0.14 11.23 10.68
N ARG A 79 0.89 11.50 9.85
CA ARG A 79 2.04 12.36 10.18
C ARG A 79 2.89 11.90 11.37
N LYS A 80 2.74 10.65 11.79
CA LYS A 80 3.53 10.00 12.87
C LYS A 80 4.52 8.94 12.36
N GLY A 81 4.82 8.93 11.05
CA GLY A 81 5.72 7.94 10.44
C GLY A 81 5.14 6.52 10.28
N VAL A 82 3.82 6.36 10.46
CA VAL A 82 3.13 5.04 10.41
C VAL A 82 3.24 4.38 9.05
N LEU A 83 2.92 5.10 7.97
CA LEU A 83 3.03 4.57 6.61
C LEU A 83 4.48 4.18 6.28
N THR A 84 5.44 5.05 6.62
CA THR A 84 6.87 4.77 6.48
C THR A 84 7.25 3.47 7.16
N SER A 85 6.85 3.28 8.42
CA SER A 85 7.20 2.07 9.17
C SER A 85 6.67 0.80 8.50
N MET A 86 5.41 0.82 8.03
CA MET A 86 4.84 -0.32 7.29
C MET A 86 5.53 -0.57 5.95
N MET A 87 5.85 0.49 5.21
CA MET A 87 6.53 0.37 3.92
C MET A 87 7.97 -0.12 4.07
N ASP A 88 8.71 0.36 5.06
CA ASP A 88 10.07 -0.10 5.35
C ASP A 88 10.06 -1.60 5.72
N THR A 89 9.08 -2.05 6.53
CA THR A 89 8.89 -3.49 6.82
C THR A 89 8.59 -4.29 5.55
N LEU A 90 7.73 -3.78 4.68
CA LEU A 90 7.38 -4.43 3.42
C LEU A 90 8.58 -4.53 2.46
N GLU A 91 9.31 -3.43 2.29
CA GLU A 91 10.49 -3.34 1.42
C GLU A 91 11.59 -4.30 1.89
N ASN A 92 11.87 -4.34 3.19
CA ASN A 92 12.85 -5.27 3.77
C ASN A 92 12.44 -6.72 3.54
N TRP A 93 11.17 -7.07 3.83
CA TRP A 93 10.68 -8.42 3.57
C TRP A 93 10.79 -8.79 2.09
N ALA A 94 10.41 -7.89 1.18
CA ALA A 94 10.48 -8.14 -0.26
C ALA A 94 11.94 -8.39 -0.70
N LYS A 95 12.88 -7.58 -0.21
CA LYS A 95 14.31 -7.76 -0.49
C LYS A 95 14.84 -9.11 0.02
N GLU A 96 14.49 -9.49 1.24
CA GLU A 96 14.88 -10.78 1.84
C GLU A 96 14.30 -11.98 1.08
N ASN A 97 13.19 -11.79 0.38
CA ASN A 97 12.51 -12.83 -0.41
C ASN A 97 12.87 -12.78 -1.91
N GLY A 98 13.93 -12.05 -2.28
CA GLY A 98 14.49 -12.07 -3.63
C GLY A 98 13.82 -11.13 -4.62
N TYR A 99 12.89 -10.28 -4.18
CA TYR A 99 12.37 -9.21 -5.01
C TYR A 99 13.38 -8.07 -5.10
N ASN A 100 13.50 -7.46 -6.28
CA ASN A 100 14.46 -6.38 -6.54
C ASN A 100 13.80 -5.00 -6.63
N LYS A 101 12.46 -4.94 -6.53
CA LYS A 101 11.69 -3.73 -6.79
C LYS A 101 10.34 -3.75 -6.12
N ILE A 102 9.84 -2.58 -5.71
CA ILE A 102 8.43 -2.37 -5.37
C ILE A 102 7.74 -1.58 -6.48
N LYS A 103 6.56 -2.04 -6.89
CA LYS A 103 5.66 -1.28 -7.78
C LYS A 103 4.43 -0.78 -7.03
N ILE A 104 4.06 0.47 -7.24
CA ILE A 104 2.87 1.11 -6.66
C ILE A 104 2.11 1.86 -7.73
N LYS A 105 0.78 1.92 -7.57
CA LYS A 105 -0.09 2.78 -8.37
C LYS A 105 -0.83 3.74 -7.46
N THR A 106 -0.89 5.00 -7.85
CA THR A 106 -1.70 6.01 -7.16
C THR A 106 -2.54 6.79 -8.16
N ARG A 107 -3.58 7.48 -7.67
CA ARG A 107 -4.39 8.39 -8.49
C ARG A 107 -3.76 9.77 -8.54
N ASN A 108 -4.05 10.52 -9.59
CA ASN A 108 -3.49 11.85 -9.81
C ASN A 108 -4.04 12.91 -8.82
N ASP A 109 -5.18 12.66 -8.18
CA ASP A 109 -5.73 13.47 -7.09
C ASP A 109 -5.03 13.25 -5.73
N ARG A 110 -4.34 12.11 -5.52
CA ARG A 110 -3.69 11.77 -4.23
C ARG A 110 -2.35 12.46 -4.03
N LYS A 111 -2.37 13.78 -3.86
CA LYS A 111 -1.15 14.60 -3.72
C LYS A 111 -0.27 14.18 -2.54
N GLU A 112 -0.85 13.88 -1.38
CA GLU A 112 -0.06 13.42 -0.22
C GLU A 112 0.69 12.11 -0.51
N MET A 113 0.03 11.16 -1.17
CA MET A 113 0.66 9.89 -1.57
C MET A 113 1.74 10.12 -2.63
N GLN A 114 1.50 10.99 -3.61
CA GLN A 114 2.52 11.35 -4.61
C GLN A 114 3.76 11.93 -3.96
N HIS A 115 3.61 12.93 -3.08
CA HIS A 115 4.72 13.51 -2.34
C HIS A 115 5.45 12.48 -1.49
N TYR A 116 4.72 11.60 -0.79
CA TYR A 116 5.30 10.51 -0.01
C TYR A 116 6.18 9.61 -0.88
N LEU A 117 5.64 9.07 -1.98
CA LEU A 117 6.36 8.15 -2.84
C LEU A 117 7.62 8.79 -3.42
N ILE A 118 7.53 10.02 -3.94
CA ILE A 118 8.70 10.77 -4.45
C ILE A 118 9.74 10.95 -3.33
N SER A 119 9.32 11.36 -2.13
CA SER A 119 10.23 11.54 -0.98
C SER A 119 10.92 10.24 -0.53
N LYS A 120 10.36 9.08 -0.90
CA LYS A 120 10.89 7.75 -0.59
C LYS A 120 11.69 7.12 -1.72
N GLY A 121 11.96 7.88 -2.78
CA GLY A 121 12.79 7.45 -3.91
C GLY A 121 12.04 6.63 -4.96
N TYR A 122 10.70 6.67 -4.96
CA TYR A 122 9.93 6.09 -6.06
C TYR A 122 9.98 7.01 -7.28
N GLU A 123 10.16 6.41 -8.45
CA GLU A 123 10.22 7.09 -9.74
C GLU A 123 8.94 6.84 -10.54
N PHE A 124 8.47 7.83 -11.29
CA PHE A 124 7.32 7.66 -12.19
C PHE A 124 7.74 6.86 -13.43
N THR A 125 7.00 5.80 -13.74
CA THR A 125 7.28 4.96 -14.91
C THR A 125 6.20 5.05 -15.98
N GLU A 126 4.96 5.36 -15.60
CA GLU A 126 3.84 5.45 -16.54
C GLU A 126 2.71 6.35 -16.01
N VAL A 127 2.00 7.01 -16.92
CA VAL A 127 0.74 7.70 -16.63
C VAL A 127 -0.35 7.08 -17.52
N VAL A 128 -1.31 6.41 -16.89
CA VAL A 128 -2.48 5.84 -17.59
C VAL A 128 -3.62 6.85 -17.52
N ALA A 129 -3.98 7.41 -18.67
CA ALA A 129 -5.07 8.37 -18.79
C ALA A 129 -6.43 7.75 -18.46
N LYS A 130 -7.30 8.55 -17.83
CA LYS A 130 -8.72 8.30 -17.58
C LYS A 130 -9.54 9.49 -18.10
N ASP A 131 -10.85 9.32 -18.14
CA ASP A 131 -11.77 10.37 -18.63
C ASP A 131 -11.63 11.64 -17.79
N ASP A 132 -11.57 11.51 -16.46
CA ASP A 132 -11.14 12.58 -15.57
C ASP A 132 -9.63 12.50 -15.32
N ARG A 133 -8.93 13.63 -15.50
CA ARG A 133 -7.51 13.77 -15.19
C ARG A 133 -7.20 13.54 -13.72
N ALA A 134 -8.13 13.83 -12.80
CA ALA A 134 -7.99 13.51 -11.38
C ALA A 134 -7.83 12.01 -11.14
N ASP A 135 -8.44 11.19 -12.02
CA ASP A 135 -8.42 9.74 -11.97
C ASP A 135 -7.27 9.07 -12.71
N ASN A 136 -6.43 9.82 -13.43
CA ASN A 136 -5.25 9.26 -14.08
C ASN A 136 -4.46 8.39 -13.09
N ARG A 137 -4.09 7.18 -13.51
CA ARG A 137 -3.30 6.27 -12.67
C ARG A 137 -1.82 6.53 -12.94
N LEU A 138 -1.12 6.94 -11.91
CA LEU A 138 0.32 7.14 -11.91
C LEU A 138 0.96 5.83 -11.44
N HIS A 139 1.82 5.23 -12.26
CA HIS A 139 2.61 4.07 -11.88
C HIS A 139 3.98 4.54 -11.42
N LEU A 140 4.42 3.99 -10.29
CA LEU A 140 5.71 4.30 -9.72
C LEU A 140 6.43 3.02 -9.30
N GLU A 141 7.76 3.06 -9.40
CA GLU A 141 8.63 1.94 -9.05
C GLU A 141 9.78 2.43 -8.16
N LYS A 142 10.31 1.55 -7.31
CA LYS A 142 11.49 1.79 -6.49
C LYS A 142 12.31 0.51 -6.42
N ASP A 143 13.61 0.60 -6.71
CA ASP A 143 14.54 -0.51 -6.56
C ASP A 143 14.87 -0.76 -5.07
N LEU A 144 15.09 -2.03 -4.70
CA LEU A 144 15.28 -2.52 -3.32
C LEU A 144 16.74 -2.80 -2.94
#